data_AF-A0AAD3DYQ7-F1
#
_entry.id   AF-A0AAD3DYQ7-F1
#
_cell.length_a   1.000
_cell.length_b   1.000
_cell.length_c   1.000
_cell.angle_alpha   90.00
_cell.angle_beta   90.00
_cell.angle_gamma   90.00
#
_symmetry.space_group_name_H-M   'P 1'
#
loop_
_entity.id
_entity.type
_entity.pdbx_description
1 polymer ?
#
loop_
_entity_poly.entity_id
_entity_poly.type
_entity_poly.pdbx_seq_one_letter_code
_entity_poly.pdbx_strand_id
1 'polypeptide(L)'
;VGFFGMLRRSELAGLRLGDVHSLTGGVHVVRITRSKTDQVGAGVDVHLGASSGSGVRIGRIIGRHLERARSGGAEPSAPLFTRGPQWGPGSEAWRKEGFTRRLRALLGEMQRALPQIAGRVPDYASHSLRRGGATAAAEGGASGEQIKAHGRWRSEAVSAYILPSAAAKARIVGCM
;
A
#
# COMPACT_ATOMS: atom_id res chain seq x y z
N VAL A 1 3.53 0.63 -1.79
CA VAL A 1 2.28 0.98 -2.52
C VAL A 1 1.03 0.71 -1.66
N GLY A 2 0.68 -0.53 -1.33
CA GLY A 2 -0.59 -0.82 -0.64
C GLY A 2 -0.81 -0.13 0.71
N PHE A 3 0.22 -0.09 1.57
CA PHE A 3 0.18 0.60 2.86
C PHE A 3 0.06 2.13 2.69
N PHE A 4 1.06 2.74 2.06
CA PHE A 4 1.11 4.21 1.89
C PHE A 4 0.01 4.78 1.00
N GLY A 5 -0.52 4.02 0.04
CA GLY A 5 -1.66 4.43 -0.79
C GLY A 5 -3.01 4.05 -0.20
N MET A 6 -3.03 3.36 0.96
CA MET A 6 -4.23 2.82 1.59
C MET A 6 -5.08 1.99 0.61
N LEU A 7 -4.44 1.23 -0.29
CA LEU A 7 -5.13 0.51 -1.37
C LEU A 7 -5.83 -0.75 -0.87
N ARG A 8 -6.96 -1.08 -1.49
CA ARG A 8 -7.66 -2.36 -1.27
C ARG A 8 -6.87 -3.49 -1.93
N ARG A 9 -6.95 -4.70 -1.38
CA ARG A 9 -6.33 -5.90 -1.99
C ARG A 9 -6.72 -6.11 -3.45
N SER A 10 -7.98 -5.85 -3.80
CA SER A 10 -8.47 -5.98 -5.18
C SER A 10 -7.87 -4.94 -6.12
N GLU A 11 -7.58 -3.74 -5.62
CA GLU A 11 -6.91 -2.69 -6.40
C GLU A 11 -5.47 -3.11 -6.65
N LEU A 12 -4.74 -3.54 -5.62
CA LEU A 12 -3.37 -4.03 -5.74
C LEU A 12 -3.21 -5.17 -6.75
N ALA A 13 -4.14 -6.12 -6.77
CA ALA A 13 -4.12 -7.24 -7.71
C ALA A 13 -4.46 -6.85 -9.15
N GLY A 14 -5.09 -5.70 -9.36
CA GLY A 14 -5.45 -5.19 -10.69
C GLY A 14 -4.44 -4.23 -11.29
N LEU A 15 -3.46 -3.74 -10.51
CA LEU A 15 -2.50 -2.73 -10.98
C LEU A 15 -1.58 -3.27 -12.07
N ARG A 16 -1.34 -2.43 -13.06
CA ARG A 16 -0.38 -2.61 -14.15
C ARG A 16 0.80 -1.66 -14.00
N LEU A 17 1.89 -1.91 -14.72
CA LEU A 17 3.04 -1.03 -14.74
C LEU A 17 2.68 0.38 -15.24
N GLY A 18 1.87 0.46 -16.29
CA GLY A 18 1.40 1.71 -16.88
C GLY A 18 0.46 2.52 -16.01
N ASP A 19 -0.07 1.95 -14.92
CA ASP A 19 -0.89 2.67 -13.94
C ASP A 19 -0.04 3.51 -12.98
N VAL A 20 1.29 3.39 -13.00
CA VAL A 20 2.20 4.10 -12.08
C VAL A 20 3.01 5.14 -12.85
N HIS A 21 2.73 6.41 -12.58
CA HIS A 21 3.39 7.55 -13.20
C HIS A 21 4.37 8.19 -12.22
N SER A 22 5.63 8.32 -12.62
CA SER A 22 6.64 9.02 -11.82
C SER A 22 6.56 10.53 -12.10
N LEU A 23 6.57 11.33 -11.05
CA LEU A 23 6.66 12.79 -11.10
C LEU A 23 8.05 13.26 -10.63
N THR A 24 8.32 14.54 -10.80
CA THR A 24 9.53 15.19 -10.26
C THR A 24 9.63 15.04 -8.73
N GLY A 25 10.86 14.98 -8.22
CA GLY A 25 11.10 14.87 -6.78
C GLY A 25 10.87 13.48 -6.18
N GLY A 26 10.70 12.45 -7.00
CA GLY A 26 10.54 11.06 -6.52
C GLY A 26 9.13 10.72 -6.05
N VAL A 27 8.15 11.57 -6.35
CA VAL A 27 6.73 11.31 -6.14
C VAL A 27 6.22 10.36 -7.23
N HIS A 28 5.29 9.48 -6.89
CA HIS A 28 4.61 8.61 -7.86
C HIS A 28 3.10 8.74 -7.72
N VAL A 29 2.39 8.74 -8.84
CA VAL A 29 0.93 8.69 -8.91
C VAL A 29 0.51 7.31 -9.37
N VAL A 30 -0.37 6.67 -8.60
CA VAL A 30 -0.94 5.38 -8.95
C VAL A 30 -2.39 5.58 -9.38
N ARG A 31 -2.67 5.35 -10.66
CA ARG A 31 -4.00 5.41 -11.25
C ARG A 31 -4.77 4.13 -10.90
N ILE A 32 -5.86 4.26 -10.15
CA ILE A 32 -6.78 3.15 -9.89
C ILE A 32 -7.90 3.21 -10.93
N THR A 33 -7.77 2.41 -11.99
CA THR A 33 -8.72 2.38 -13.12
C THR A 33 -10.07 1.75 -12.77
N ARG A 34 -10.12 0.86 -11.77
CA ARG A 34 -11.36 0.25 -11.30
C ARG A 34 -11.33 0.05 -9.78
N SER A 35 -12.22 0.75 -9.07
CA SER A 35 -12.46 0.51 -7.64
C SER A 35 -13.85 -0.11 -7.43
N LYS A 36 -14.03 -0.91 -6.36
CA LYS A 36 -15.34 -1.52 -6.03
C LYS A 36 -16.45 -0.47 -5.82
N THR A 37 -16.09 0.79 -5.61
CA THR A 37 -17.02 1.91 -5.39
C THR A 37 -17.15 2.83 -6.60
N ASP A 38 -16.39 2.59 -7.67
CA ASP A 38 -16.41 3.38 -8.89
C ASP A 38 -17.33 2.72 -9.92
N GLN A 39 -18.63 3.02 -9.82
CA GLN A 39 -19.64 2.50 -10.76
C GLN A 39 -19.60 3.21 -12.12
N VAL A 40 -18.87 4.33 -12.24
CA VAL A 40 -18.82 5.17 -13.46
C VAL A 40 -17.49 5.03 -14.21
N GLY A 41 -16.47 4.44 -13.59
CA GLY A 41 -15.15 4.22 -14.22
C GLY A 41 -14.30 5.47 -14.33
N ALA A 42 -14.58 6.51 -13.54
CA ALA A 42 -13.83 7.77 -13.57
C ALA A 42 -12.36 7.58 -13.16
N GLY A 43 -12.05 6.49 -12.45
CA GLY A 43 -10.73 6.21 -11.90
C GLY A 43 -10.32 7.22 -10.83
N VAL A 44 -9.30 6.89 -10.04
CA VAL A 44 -8.82 7.78 -8.97
C VAL A 44 -7.32 7.70 -8.82
N ASP A 45 -6.70 8.86 -8.61
CA ASP A 45 -5.25 9.00 -8.50
C ASP A 45 -4.83 8.96 -7.04
N VAL A 46 -3.83 8.14 -6.76
CA VAL A 46 -3.27 7.98 -5.42
C VAL A 46 -1.83 8.45 -5.44
N HIS A 47 -1.58 9.53 -4.72
CA HIS A 47 -0.26 10.16 -4.65
C HIS A 47 0.60 9.47 -3.58
N LEU A 48 1.81 9.07 -3.96
CA LEU A 48 2.79 8.46 -3.09
C LEU A 48 4.01 9.37 -3.04
N GLY A 49 4.24 9.97 -1.87
CA GLY A 49 5.38 10.85 -1.64
C GLY A 49 6.73 10.15 -1.80
N ALA A 50 7.80 10.93 -1.93
CA ALA A 50 9.15 10.41 -2.08
C ALA A 50 9.62 9.60 -0.84
N SER A 51 9.25 10.08 0.35
CA SER A 51 9.57 9.45 1.63
C SER A 51 8.39 9.52 2.61
N SER A 52 8.33 8.60 3.56
CA SER A 52 7.42 8.69 4.72
C SER A 52 8.04 9.51 5.85
N GLY A 53 7.20 9.98 6.79
CA GLY A 53 7.69 10.59 8.04
C GLY A 53 8.55 9.66 8.90
N SER A 54 8.43 8.33 8.71
CA SER A 54 9.30 7.32 9.34
C SER A 54 10.59 7.03 8.56
N GLY A 55 10.89 7.80 7.51
CA GLY A 55 12.14 7.66 6.73
C GLY A 55 12.13 6.58 5.64
N VAL A 56 10.98 5.93 5.38
CA VAL A 56 10.87 4.96 4.29
C VAL A 56 10.92 5.70 2.96
N ARG A 57 11.93 5.43 2.13
CA ARG A 57 12.11 6.05 0.80
C ARG A 57 11.18 5.43 -0.24
N ILE A 58 9.88 5.69 -0.12
CA ILE A 58 8.79 5.15 -0.96
C ILE A 58 9.12 5.30 -2.46
N GLY A 59 9.52 6.50 -2.87
CA GLY A 59 9.81 6.83 -4.26
C GLY A 59 10.94 6.01 -4.84
N ARG A 60 12.00 5.75 -4.05
CA ARG A 60 13.13 4.91 -4.45
C ARG A 60 12.72 3.45 -4.58
N ILE A 61 11.88 2.94 -3.68
CA ILE A 61 11.40 1.55 -3.72
C ILE A 61 10.55 1.32 -4.98
N ILE A 62 9.62 2.22 -5.27
CA ILE A 62 8.76 2.14 -6.46
C ILE A 62 9.60 2.33 -7.73
N GLY A 63 10.46 3.35 -7.77
CA GLY A 63 11.32 3.64 -8.91
C GLY A 63 12.18 2.44 -9.31
N ARG A 64 12.84 1.79 -8.33
CA ARG A 64 13.64 0.57 -8.59
C ARG A 64 12.81 -0.60 -9.11
N HIS A 65 11.58 -0.75 -8.63
CA HIS A 65 10.67 -1.80 -9.10
C HIS A 65 10.27 -1.57 -10.57
N LEU A 66 9.91 -0.33 -10.92
CA LEU A 66 9.57 0.05 -12.29
C LEU A 66 10.78 -0.03 -13.23
N GLU A 67 11.95 0.42 -12.78
CA GLU A 67 13.20 0.31 -13.53
C GLU A 67 13.54 -1.15 -13.83
N ARG A 68 13.46 -2.03 -12.83
CA ARG A 68 13.68 -3.46 -13.03
C ARG A 68 12.71 -4.05 -14.05
N ALA A 69 11.43 -3.66 -14.01
CA ALA A 69 10.44 -4.11 -14.97
C ALA A 69 10.81 -3.67 -16.39
N ARG A 70 11.15 -2.39 -16.57
CA ARG A 70 11.56 -1.83 -17.87
C ARG A 70 12.83 -2.49 -18.41
N SER A 71 13.86 -2.64 -17.58
CA SER A 71 15.11 -3.31 -17.99
C SER A 71 14.91 -4.79 -18.32
N GLY A 72 13.85 -5.41 -17.79
CA GLY A 72 13.42 -6.75 -18.14
C GLY A 72 12.52 -6.84 -19.38
N GLY A 73 12.27 -5.72 -20.08
CA GLY A 73 11.42 -5.68 -21.27
C GLY A 73 9.91 -5.78 -20.98
N ALA A 74 9.48 -5.46 -19.76
CA ALA A 74 8.06 -5.53 -19.41
C ALA A 74 7.26 -4.38 -20.03
N GLU A 75 6.20 -4.74 -20.75
CA GLU A 75 5.27 -3.77 -21.36
C GLU A 75 4.44 -3.01 -20.31
N PRO A 76 3.99 -1.77 -20.59
CA PRO A 76 3.13 -1.01 -19.68
C PRO A 76 1.82 -1.73 -19.29
N SER A 77 1.32 -2.60 -20.15
CA SER A 77 0.11 -3.40 -19.90
C SER A 77 0.34 -4.57 -18.92
N ALA A 78 1.60 -4.90 -18.62
CA ALA A 78 1.94 -6.01 -17.75
C ALA A 78 1.56 -5.72 -16.27
N PRO A 79 1.25 -6.75 -15.47
CA PRO A 79 0.91 -6.58 -14.06
C PRO A 79 2.04 -5.90 -13.27
N LEU A 80 1.69 -5.00 -12.36
CA LEU A 80 2.66 -4.36 -11.46
C LEU A 80 3.32 -5.39 -10.53
N PHE A 81 2.58 -6.43 -10.16
CA PHE A 81 3.07 -7.51 -9.31
C PHE A 81 2.87 -8.83 -10.04
N THR A 82 3.96 -9.61 -10.17
CA THR A 82 3.92 -10.93 -10.81
C THR A 82 4.35 -12.07 -9.88
N ARG A 83 3.80 -13.26 -10.13
CA ARG A 83 4.20 -14.54 -9.55
C ARG A 83 5.13 -15.25 -10.54
N GLY A 84 6.16 -15.91 -10.02
CA GLY A 84 7.17 -16.58 -10.85
C GLY A 84 8.31 -15.63 -11.22
N PRO A 85 8.99 -15.89 -12.36
CA PRO A 85 10.00 -14.97 -12.90
C PRO A 85 9.42 -13.56 -13.06
N GLN A 86 10.17 -12.52 -12.67
CA GLN A 86 9.69 -11.13 -12.71
C GLN A 86 9.58 -10.67 -14.16
N TRP A 87 8.34 -10.65 -14.70
CA TRP A 87 8.01 -10.27 -16.09
C TRP A 87 8.72 -11.10 -17.18
N GLY A 88 9.23 -12.29 -16.83
CA GLY A 88 9.80 -13.23 -17.79
C GLY A 88 8.79 -14.29 -18.26
N PRO A 89 9.22 -15.24 -19.12
CA PRO A 89 8.39 -16.37 -19.52
C PRO A 89 7.83 -17.13 -18.30
N GLY A 90 6.52 -17.40 -18.30
CA GLY A 90 5.82 -18.03 -17.16
C GLY A 90 5.46 -17.07 -16.02
N SER A 91 5.69 -15.76 -16.18
CA SER A 91 5.22 -14.74 -15.25
C SER A 91 3.69 -14.61 -15.31
N GLU A 92 3.05 -14.66 -14.14
CA GLU A 92 1.60 -14.49 -14.02
C GLU A 92 1.24 -13.31 -13.13
N ALA A 93 0.09 -12.67 -13.38
CA ALA A 93 -0.47 -11.70 -12.44
C ALA A 93 -0.81 -12.35 -11.09
N TRP A 94 -0.53 -11.65 -9.99
CA TRP A 94 -1.01 -12.10 -8.69
C TRP A 94 -2.54 -12.06 -8.60
N ARG A 95 -3.16 -13.18 -8.22
CA ARG A 95 -4.57 -13.21 -7.82
C ARG A 95 -4.77 -12.56 -6.45
N LYS A 96 -6.00 -12.12 -6.17
CA LYS A 96 -6.37 -11.44 -4.91
C LYS A 96 -5.99 -12.28 -3.69
N GLU A 97 -6.25 -13.57 -3.72
CA GLU A 97 -5.99 -14.52 -2.63
C GLU A 97 -4.49 -14.66 -2.37
N GLY A 98 -3.69 -14.59 -3.44
CA GLY A 98 -2.24 -14.70 -3.37
C GLY A 98 -1.58 -13.52 -2.63
N PHE A 99 -2.14 -12.31 -2.70
CA PHE A 99 -1.61 -11.14 -1.99
C PHE A 99 -1.59 -11.31 -0.48
N THR A 100 -2.69 -11.78 0.13
CA THR A 100 -2.75 -11.97 1.58
C THR A 100 -1.77 -13.05 2.03
N ARG A 101 -1.68 -14.15 1.27
CA ARG A 101 -0.70 -15.21 1.53
C ARG A 101 0.74 -14.70 1.41
N ARG A 102 1.05 -13.92 0.37
CA ARG A 102 2.40 -13.35 0.19
C ARG A 102 2.74 -12.34 1.27
N LEU A 103 1.80 -11.50 1.68
CA LEU A 103 1.98 -10.56 2.79
C LEU A 103 2.35 -11.32 4.08
N ARG A 104 1.58 -12.38 4.42
CA ARG A 104 1.86 -13.21 5.60
C ARG A 104 3.23 -13.88 5.53
N ALA A 105 3.60 -14.41 4.36
CA ALA A 105 4.93 -15.00 4.16
C ALA A 105 6.06 -13.98 4.38
N LEU A 106 5.94 -12.78 3.79
CA LEU A 106 6.91 -11.69 3.97
C LEU A 106 7.02 -11.23 5.44
N LEU A 107 5.90 -11.14 6.15
CA LEU A 107 5.90 -10.80 7.57
C LEU A 107 6.56 -11.89 8.42
N GLY A 108 6.31 -13.16 8.12
CA GLY A 108 6.98 -14.28 8.80
C GLY A 108 8.48 -14.36 8.49
N GLU A 109 8.89 -14.08 7.24
CA GLU A 109 10.30 -13.91 6.86
C GLU A 109 10.95 -12.78 7.67
N MET A 110 10.28 -11.63 7.76
CA MET A 110 10.76 -10.47 8.50
C MET A 110 10.88 -10.75 10.00
N GLN A 111 9.89 -11.41 10.63
CA GLN A 111 9.94 -11.75 12.06
C GLN A 111 11.03 -12.76 12.39
N ARG A 112 11.33 -13.70 11.47
CA ARG A 112 12.48 -14.60 11.64
C ARG A 112 13.82 -13.84 11.57
N ALA A 113 13.92 -12.83 10.70
CA ALA A 113 15.11 -12.01 10.58
C ALA A 113 15.26 -10.97 11.70
N LEU A 114 14.14 -10.51 12.27
CA LEU A 114 14.06 -9.47 13.30
C LEU A 114 13.08 -9.92 14.41
N PRO A 115 13.53 -10.80 15.33
CA PRO A 115 12.67 -11.41 16.35
C PRO A 115 11.99 -10.41 17.30
N GLN A 116 12.53 -9.20 17.41
CA GLN A 116 11.97 -8.11 18.20
C GLN A 116 10.67 -7.52 17.63
N ILE A 117 10.32 -7.84 16.38
CA ILE A 117 9.09 -7.34 15.76
C ILE A 117 7.88 -8.11 16.28
N ALA A 118 7.13 -7.47 17.18
CA ALA A 118 5.90 -8.00 17.73
C ALA A 118 4.76 -8.10 16.69
N GLY A 119 3.82 -9.01 16.94
CA GLY A 119 2.58 -9.19 16.16
C GLY A 119 2.38 -10.62 15.68
N ARG A 120 1.13 -11.02 15.46
CA ARG A 120 0.79 -12.37 14.97
C ARG A 120 0.51 -12.34 13.48
N VAL A 121 1.32 -13.03 12.68
CA VAL A 121 1.14 -13.16 11.22
C VAL A 121 -0.29 -13.56 10.80
N PRO A 122 -0.98 -14.50 11.50
CA PRO A 122 -2.36 -14.86 11.17
C PRO A 122 -3.36 -13.70 11.18
N ASP A 123 -3.13 -12.68 12.01
CA ASP A 123 -4.04 -11.54 12.19
C ASP A 123 -4.04 -10.60 10.97
N TYR A 124 -3.04 -10.71 10.09
CA TYR A 124 -2.96 -9.93 8.87
C TYR A 124 -3.86 -10.51 7.79
N ALA A 125 -4.73 -9.66 7.23
CA ALA A 125 -5.75 -10.02 6.26
C ALA A 125 -5.81 -9.00 5.10
N SER A 126 -6.82 -9.17 4.24
CA SER A 126 -7.01 -8.38 3.00
C SER A 126 -7.08 -6.86 3.19
N HIS A 127 -7.44 -6.38 4.38
CA HIS A 127 -7.56 -4.96 4.69
C HIS A 127 -6.44 -4.41 5.59
N SER A 128 -5.49 -5.25 6.02
CA SER A 128 -4.48 -4.84 7.01
C SER A 128 -3.58 -3.72 6.51
N LEU A 129 -3.15 -3.74 5.25
CA LEU A 129 -2.35 -2.65 4.68
C LEU A 129 -3.12 -1.33 4.65
N ARG A 130 -4.40 -1.39 4.26
CA ARG A 130 -5.28 -0.22 4.16
C ARG A 130 -5.58 0.39 5.53
N ARG A 131 -5.95 -0.45 6.50
CA ARG A 131 -6.21 -0.03 7.89
C ARG A 131 -4.94 0.48 8.56
N GLY A 132 -3.85 -0.27 8.45
CA GLY A 132 -2.56 0.11 9.01
C GLY A 132 -2.03 1.43 8.46
N GLY A 133 -2.21 1.68 7.16
CA GLY A 133 -1.89 2.97 6.54
C GLY A 133 -2.69 4.12 7.15
N ALA A 134 -4.01 3.96 7.34
CA ALA A 134 -4.85 4.96 7.99
C ALA A 134 -4.47 5.21 9.44
N THR A 135 -4.23 4.15 10.23
CA THR A 135 -3.72 4.30 11.60
C THR A 135 -2.39 5.07 11.62
N ALA A 136 -1.43 4.68 10.78
CA ALA A 136 -0.12 5.34 10.74
C ALA A 136 -0.22 6.81 10.29
N ALA A 137 -1.14 7.14 9.39
CA ALA A 137 -1.39 8.53 9.01
C ALA A 137 -1.97 9.35 10.17
N ALA A 138 -2.95 8.79 10.90
CA ALA A 138 -3.51 9.43 12.10
C ALA A 138 -2.45 9.66 13.17
N GLU A 139 -1.58 8.68 13.41
CA GLU A 139 -0.47 8.80 14.37
C GLU A 139 0.60 9.80 13.94
N GLY A 140 0.70 10.07 12.63
CA GLY A 140 1.51 11.14 12.05
C GLY A 140 0.83 12.50 12.02
N GLY A 141 -0.37 12.63 12.60
CA GLY A 141 -1.10 13.90 12.73
C GLY A 141 -2.03 14.24 11.56
N ALA A 142 -2.24 13.33 10.59
CA ALA A 142 -3.21 13.58 9.53
C ALA A 142 -4.64 13.61 10.10
N SER A 143 -5.44 14.58 9.65
CA SER A 143 -6.84 14.69 10.05
C SER A 143 -7.68 13.53 9.50
N GLY A 144 -8.82 13.26 10.14
CA GLY A 144 -9.77 12.26 9.65
C GLY A 144 -10.18 12.53 8.20
N GLU A 145 -10.40 13.80 7.83
CA GLU A 145 -10.74 14.22 6.47
C GLU A 145 -9.63 13.92 5.46
N GLN A 146 -8.37 14.20 5.80
CA GLN A 146 -7.22 13.88 4.95
C GLN A 146 -7.08 12.37 4.74
N ILE A 147 -7.28 11.57 5.80
CA ILE A 147 -7.24 10.11 5.73
C ILE A 147 -8.40 9.58 4.89
N LYS A 148 -9.61 10.13 5.05
CA LYS A 148 -10.78 9.79 4.23
C LYS A 148 -10.54 10.08 2.76
N ALA A 149 -10.03 11.27 2.44
CA ALA A 149 -9.73 11.68 1.07
C ALA A 149 -8.67 10.75 0.45
N HIS A 150 -7.53 10.59 1.11
CA HIS A 150 -6.41 9.79 0.60
C HIS A 150 -6.77 8.31 0.45
N GLY A 151 -7.42 7.75 1.47
CA GLY A 151 -7.86 6.36 1.44
C GLY A 151 -9.17 6.14 0.68
N ARG A 152 -9.89 7.18 0.29
CA ARG A 152 -11.14 7.08 -0.49
C ARG A 152 -12.24 6.35 0.29
N TRP A 153 -12.43 6.75 1.55
CA TRP A 153 -13.58 6.31 2.36
C TRP A 153 -14.74 7.29 2.20
N ARG A 154 -15.93 6.75 1.89
CA ARG A 154 -17.16 7.56 1.75
C ARG A 154 -17.81 7.87 3.09
N SER A 155 -17.81 6.91 4.01
CA SER A 155 -18.45 7.05 5.32
C SER A 155 -17.45 7.38 6.43
N GLU A 156 -17.98 7.92 7.54
CA GLU A 156 -17.26 8.12 8.81
C GLU A 156 -16.84 6.81 9.48
N ALA A 157 -17.28 5.65 8.96
CA ALA A 157 -16.88 4.34 9.48
C ALA A 157 -15.35 4.12 9.42
N VAL A 158 -14.59 4.98 8.72
CA VAL A 158 -13.12 5.00 8.80
C VAL A 158 -12.62 5.16 10.23
N SER A 159 -13.34 5.90 11.08
CA SER A 159 -12.93 6.18 12.46
C SER A 159 -12.84 4.90 13.28
N ALA A 160 -13.70 3.92 13.00
CA ALA A 160 -13.64 2.59 13.63
C ALA A 160 -12.44 1.73 13.14
N TYR A 161 -11.84 2.08 12.00
CA TYR A 161 -10.67 1.38 11.46
C TYR A 161 -9.34 1.96 11.97
N ILE A 162 -9.34 3.22 12.40
CA ILE A 162 -8.19 3.90 12.99
C ILE A 162 -8.14 3.51 14.46
N LEU A 163 -7.30 2.52 14.77
CA LEU A 163 -7.05 2.07 16.13
C LEU A 163 -5.72 2.67 16.60
N PRO A 164 -5.71 3.68 17.49
CA PRO A 164 -4.46 4.26 17.98
C PRO A 164 -3.61 3.20 18.69
N SER A 165 -2.32 3.17 18.41
CA SER A 165 -1.38 2.32 19.17
C SER A 165 -1.33 2.70 20.64
N ALA A 166 -0.81 1.80 21.48
CA ALA A 166 -0.55 2.10 22.88
C ALA A 166 0.33 3.35 23.05
N ALA A 167 1.34 3.52 22.18
CA ALA A 167 2.19 4.71 22.18
C ALA A 167 1.41 5.98 21.83
N ALA A 168 0.52 5.93 20.84
CA ALA A 168 -0.34 7.06 20.50
C ALA A 168 -1.28 7.43 21.66
N LYS A 169 -1.85 6.43 22.35
CA LYS A 169 -2.66 6.66 23.56
C LYS A 169 -1.85 7.24 24.72
N ALA A 170 -0.62 6.78 24.92
CA ALA A 170 0.27 7.31 25.96
C ALA A 170 0.63 8.79 25.72
N ARG A 171 0.82 9.21 24.46
CA ARG A 171 1.07 10.63 24.13
C ARG A 171 -0.10 11.54 24.47
N ILE A 172 -1.33 11.04 24.43
CA ILE A 172 -2.51 11.82 24.83
C ILE A 172 -2.39 12.26 26.30
N VAL A 173 -1.93 11.35 27.18
CA VAL A 173 -1.68 11.68 28.60
C VAL A 173 -0.54 12.69 28.75
N GLY A 174 0.53 12.56 27.97
CA GLY A 174 1.66 13.49 28.02
C GLY A 174 1.38 14.91 27.49
N CYS A 175 0.24 15.13 26.84
CA CYS A 175 -0.20 16.43 26.36
C CYS A 175 -1.33 17.04 27.22
N MET A 176 -1.80 16.35 28.26
CA MET A 176 -2.69 16.89 29.30
C MET A 176 -1.85 17.55 30.40
#